data_AF-A0A7W0G9Q1-F1
#
_entry.id   AF-A0A7W0G9Q1-F1
#
_cell.length_a   1.000
_cell.length_b   1.000
_cell.length_c   1.000
_cell.angle_alpha   90.00
_cell.angle_beta   90.00
_cell.angle_gamma   90.00
#
_symmetry.space_group_name_H-M   'P 1'
#
loop_
_entity.id
_entity.type
_entity.pdbx_description
1 polymer ?
#
loop_
_entity_poly.entity_id
_entity_poly.type
_entity_poly.pdbx_seq_one_letter_code
_entity_poly.pdbx_strand_id
1 'polypeptide(L)'
;MSGSGRSRDAGRAIGEQVSGYAAVVTTGIYCRPGCGASPRPANVTRFGFAAAAEAAGYRACLRCRPYRAAQPLTWSGPELACRAVRLVLGGALDRRTEDELAARLGVSARHLRRLFAAHVGVTPDGLARSARTHFARRLLDDTDLTVLEIAYAAGFGSVRQLNRACQEVFRAPPRALRARRRKTDRLAADGGLTLRLPFAGPLDWEAMTSYFAARAIPGVEHVSERTYRRTLALGGHPGVLELLPGDDEHLILRAHLPHWEELTHVVDRSRRIAGLDLDLDEPTSHLRDDPAIGPLLEQRPGLRVPGTWDPFETGVRAIVGQNVSVAAANTLAARLVQKLGTPVPGLTQLGLSHLFPSPAALADADLTGLGLTRSRAGAVSAFAQSVRDDTIRLDGSIGLEQLVDSLTSLDGVGPWTANYLALRMGERDAFPAADPGLRQALERHRSRPDEALSGLAERWRPWRALAATHLWLADSPPAARAA
;
A
#
# COMPACT_ATOMS: atom_id res chain seq x y z
N MET A 1 -43.25 -9.36 -34.41
CA MET A 1 -42.58 -10.48 -33.72
C MET A 1 -41.09 -10.30 -33.89
N SER A 2 -40.48 -9.65 -32.89
CA SER A 2 -39.13 -9.11 -32.90
C SER A 2 -38.29 -9.93 -31.93
N GLY A 3 -37.32 -10.69 -32.45
CA GLY A 3 -36.37 -11.46 -31.65
C GLY A 3 -34.98 -10.84 -31.73
N SER A 4 -34.62 -10.05 -30.72
CA SER A 4 -33.30 -9.44 -30.57
C SER A 4 -32.27 -10.46 -30.09
N GLY A 5 -31.33 -10.84 -30.95
CA GLY A 5 -30.13 -11.58 -30.55
C GLY A 5 -29.17 -10.66 -29.80
N ARG A 6 -29.02 -10.85 -28.49
CA ARG A 6 -27.94 -10.24 -27.71
C ARG A 6 -26.69 -11.09 -27.86
N SER A 7 -25.68 -10.50 -28.48
CA SER A 7 -24.31 -11.00 -28.59
C SER A 7 -23.74 -11.37 -27.22
N ARG A 8 -23.37 -12.65 -27.06
CA ARG A 8 -22.54 -13.19 -25.98
C ARG A 8 -21.11 -13.27 -26.50
N ASP A 9 -20.42 -12.15 -26.57
CA ASP A 9 -18.97 -12.18 -26.84
C ASP A 9 -18.29 -10.97 -26.20
N ALA A 10 -18.07 -11.08 -24.89
CA ALA A 10 -17.25 -10.17 -24.11
C ALA A 10 -16.68 -10.95 -22.92
N GLY A 11 -15.67 -11.79 -23.15
CA GLY A 11 -15.10 -12.60 -22.07
C GLY A 11 -13.81 -13.34 -22.39
N ARG A 12 -13.16 -13.11 -23.53
CA ARG A 12 -11.97 -13.89 -23.91
C ARG A 12 -10.81 -12.98 -24.31
N ALA A 13 -10.06 -12.55 -23.29
CA ALA A 13 -8.64 -12.18 -23.40
C ALA A 13 -8.05 -12.08 -21.98
N ILE A 14 -7.74 -13.23 -21.37
CA ILE A 14 -6.72 -13.32 -20.32
C ILE A 14 -5.86 -14.52 -20.72
N GLY A 15 -4.60 -14.26 -21.05
CA GLY A 15 -3.66 -15.24 -21.60
C GLY A 15 -3.51 -16.48 -20.72
N GLU A 16 -3.17 -17.58 -21.37
CA GLU A 16 -2.78 -18.83 -20.73
C GLU A 16 -1.59 -18.59 -19.79
N GLN A 17 -1.73 -19.12 -18.57
CA GLN A 17 -0.82 -19.03 -17.42
C GLN A 17 -0.89 -17.72 -16.63
N VAL A 18 -1.78 -17.68 -15.61
CA VAL A 18 -1.52 -17.30 -14.19
C VAL A 18 -2.82 -17.44 -13.37
N SER A 19 -2.70 -17.71 -12.08
CA SER A 19 -3.70 -18.12 -11.10
C SER A 19 -4.73 -17.04 -10.72
N GLY A 20 -5.75 -16.84 -11.55
CA GLY A 20 -6.93 -16.00 -11.22
C GLY A 20 -7.99 -16.69 -10.34
N TYR A 21 -9.00 -15.94 -9.89
CA TYR A 21 -10.15 -16.47 -9.15
C TYR A 21 -10.91 -17.50 -10.01
N ALA A 22 -11.22 -18.65 -9.42
CA ALA A 22 -11.89 -19.75 -10.12
C ALA A 22 -13.37 -19.81 -9.73
N ALA A 23 -14.26 -19.57 -10.69
CA ALA A 23 -15.71 -19.61 -10.52
C ALA A 23 -16.30 -20.90 -11.09
N VAL A 24 -17.01 -21.66 -10.26
CA VAL A 24 -17.57 -22.96 -10.63
C VAL A 24 -19.02 -22.80 -11.05
N VAL A 25 -19.29 -22.97 -12.35
CA VAL A 25 -20.59 -22.72 -12.99
C VAL A 25 -21.72 -23.50 -12.30
N THR A 26 -21.49 -24.77 -11.97
CA THR A 26 -22.52 -25.65 -11.38
C THR A 26 -22.93 -25.25 -9.97
N THR A 27 -22.07 -24.54 -9.22
CA THR A 27 -22.35 -24.12 -7.84
C THR A 27 -22.64 -22.63 -7.71
N GLY A 28 -22.26 -21.83 -8.71
CA GLY A 28 -22.31 -20.38 -8.64
C GLY A 28 -21.38 -19.79 -7.56
N ILE A 29 -20.26 -20.46 -7.26
CA ILE A 29 -19.29 -20.05 -6.24
C ILE A 29 -17.94 -19.75 -6.89
N TYR A 30 -17.27 -18.67 -6.46
CA TYR A 30 -15.88 -18.40 -6.81
C TYR A 30 -14.92 -18.59 -5.64
N CYS A 31 -13.72 -19.09 -5.94
CA CYS A 31 -12.66 -19.40 -4.99
C CYS A 31 -11.41 -18.54 -5.25
N ARG A 32 -10.63 -18.30 -4.19
CA ARG A 32 -9.31 -17.64 -4.30
C ARG A 32 -8.31 -18.50 -5.08
N PRO A 33 -7.29 -17.89 -5.69
CA PRO A 33 -6.10 -18.61 -6.16
C PRO A 33 -5.48 -19.49 -5.08
N GLY A 34 -5.01 -20.68 -5.44
CA GLY A 34 -4.46 -21.66 -4.49
C GLY A 34 -5.50 -22.37 -3.61
N CYS A 35 -6.80 -22.21 -3.87
CA CYS A 35 -7.82 -22.97 -3.15
C CYS A 35 -7.71 -24.47 -3.46
N GLY A 36 -7.63 -25.33 -2.43
CA GLY A 36 -7.61 -26.79 -2.58
C GLY A 36 -8.93 -27.43 -3.04
N ALA A 37 -9.85 -26.66 -3.63
CA ALA A 37 -11.02 -27.21 -4.29
C ALA A 37 -10.62 -27.65 -5.72
N SER A 38 -11.02 -28.86 -6.11
CA SER A 38 -10.69 -29.45 -7.42
C SER A 38 -11.94 -29.65 -8.29
N PRO A 39 -12.60 -28.57 -8.75
CA PRO A 39 -13.73 -28.68 -9.67
C PRO A 39 -13.26 -29.18 -11.05
N ARG A 40 -14.17 -29.81 -11.80
CA ARG A 40 -13.88 -30.23 -13.20
C ARG A 40 -13.52 -29.00 -14.05
N PRO A 41 -12.40 -28.99 -14.80
CA PRO A 41 -11.96 -27.83 -15.57
C PRO A 41 -13.02 -27.24 -16.51
N ALA A 42 -13.83 -28.10 -17.14
CA ALA A 42 -14.93 -27.69 -18.03
C ALA A 42 -16.02 -26.84 -17.34
N ASN A 43 -16.11 -26.89 -16.00
CA ASN A 43 -17.08 -26.14 -15.21
C ASN A 43 -16.48 -24.88 -14.56
N VAL A 44 -15.26 -24.48 -14.93
CA VAL A 44 -14.54 -23.37 -14.30
C VAL A 44 -14.41 -22.20 -15.26
N THR A 45 -14.87 -21.03 -14.84
CA THR A 45 -14.57 -19.73 -15.46
C THR A 45 -13.56 -18.99 -14.58
N ARG A 46 -12.56 -18.34 -15.19
CA ARG A 46 -11.53 -17.59 -14.46
C ARG A 46 -11.77 -16.08 -14.54
N PHE A 47 -11.47 -15.39 -13.44
CA PHE A 47 -11.55 -13.94 -13.33
C PHE A 47 -10.27 -13.39 -12.72
N GLY A 48 -9.80 -12.24 -13.22
CA GLY A 48 -8.65 -11.53 -12.62
C GLY A 48 -8.98 -10.94 -11.25
N PHE A 49 -10.21 -10.46 -11.08
CA PHE A 49 -10.67 -9.81 -9.84
C PHE A 49 -11.90 -10.51 -9.25
N ALA A 50 -11.98 -10.54 -7.91
CA ALA A 50 -13.17 -11.01 -7.19
C ALA A 50 -14.42 -10.23 -7.61
N ALA A 51 -14.31 -8.91 -7.77
CA ALA A 51 -15.39 -8.04 -8.22
C ALA A 51 -15.98 -8.47 -9.58
N ALA A 52 -15.15 -8.95 -10.51
CA ALA A 52 -15.60 -9.43 -11.82
C ALA A 52 -16.40 -10.74 -11.72
N ALA A 53 -15.99 -11.65 -10.85
CA ALA A 53 -16.75 -12.86 -10.56
C ALA A 53 -18.11 -12.51 -9.91
N GLU A 54 -18.14 -11.53 -9.01
CA GLU A 54 -19.37 -11.05 -8.36
C GLU A 54 -20.34 -10.40 -9.35
N ALA A 55 -19.83 -9.55 -10.23
CA ALA A 55 -20.63 -8.93 -11.29
C ALA A 55 -21.20 -9.98 -12.27
N ALA A 56 -20.49 -11.10 -12.47
CA ALA A 56 -20.98 -12.25 -13.22
C ALA A 56 -21.96 -13.14 -12.43
N GLY A 57 -22.32 -12.78 -11.20
CA GLY A 57 -23.34 -13.47 -10.38
C GLY A 57 -22.81 -14.57 -9.47
N TYR A 58 -21.49 -14.76 -9.41
CA TYR A 58 -20.87 -15.75 -8.54
C TYR A 58 -20.73 -15.22 -7.11
N ARG A 59 -20.93 -16.12 -6.15
CA ARG A 59 -20.81 -15.81 -4.72
C ARG A 59 -19.44 -16.20 -4.19
N ALA A 60 -18.90 -15.40 -3.27
CA ALA A 60 -17.63 -15.71 -2.61
C ALA A 60 -17.68 -17.04 -1.83
N CYS A 61 -16.70 -17.91 -2.00
CA CYS A 61 -16.60 -19.17 -1.28
C CYS A 61 -16.45 -18.96 0.24
N LEU A 62 -17.31 -19.60 1.04
CA LEU A 62 -17.24 -19.50 2.51
C LEU A 62 -16.19 -20.42 3.13
N ARG A 63 -15.70 -21.41 2.36
CA ARG A 63 -14.68 -22.35 2.80
C ARG A 63 -13.28 -21.77 2.63
N CYS A 64 -12.95 -21.29 1.43
CA CYS A 64 -11.63 -20.70 1.14
C CYS A 64 -11.55 -19.21 1.48
N ARG A 65 -12.69 -18.55 1.78
CA ARG A 65 -12.79 -17.16 2.25
C ARG A 65 -11.89 -16.20 1.46
N PRO A 66 -12.20 -15.96 0.17
CA PRO A 66 -11.33 -15.16 -0.71
C PRO A 66 -11.06 -13.74 -0.18
N TYR A 67 -11.97 -13.20 0.64
CA TYR A 67 -11.84 -11.91 1.31
C TYR A 67 -10.76 -11.86 2.42
N ARG A 68 -10.23 -13.00 2.89
CA ARG A 68 -9.16 -13.06 3.91
C ARG A 68 -7.75 -13.15 3.32
N ALA A 69 -7.63 -13.49 2.04
CA ALA A 69 -6.34 -13.60 1.38
C ALA A 69 -5.86 -12.23 0.90
N ALA A 70 -4.54 -12.09 0.73
CA ALA A 70 -4.01 -11.01 -0.08
C ALA A 70 -4.65 -11.11 -1.47
N GLN A 71 -5.14 -9.99 -2.00
CA GLN A 71 -5.66 -9.98 -3.36
C GLN A 71 -4.46 -10.18 -4.29
N PRO A 72 -4.41 -11.27 -5.06
CA PRO A 72 -3.36 -11.45 -6.05
C PRO A 72 -3.61 -10.42 -7.14
N LEU A 73 -2.73 -9.42 -7.24
CA LEU A 73 -2.71 -8.48 -8.36
C LEU A 73 -1.97 -9.13 -9.52
N THR A 74 -2.44 -10.31 -9.94
CA THR A 74 -1.85 -11.09 -11.06
C THR A 74 -2.31 -10.59 -12.43
N TRP A 75 -2.75 -9.34 -12.49
CA TRP A 75 -3.26 -8.71 -13.70
C TRP A 75 -2.23 -7.71 -14.22
N SER A 76 -1.98 -7.77 -15.52
CA SER A 76 -1.23 -6.77 -16.27
C SER A 76 -2.19 -5.98 -17.16
N GLY A 77 -1.99 -4.66 -17.18
CA GLY A 77 -2.67 -3.79 -18.12
C GLY A 77 -2.02 -2.41 -18.19
N PRO A 78 -2.65 -1.46 -18.91
CA PRO A 78 -2.09 -0.13 -19.08
C PRO A 78 -1.82 0.54 -17.73
N GLU A 79 -0.72 1.30 -17.62
CA GLU A 79 -0.31 1.94 -16.36
C GLU A 79 -1.45 2.73 -15.71
N LEU A 80 -2.20 3.49 -16.52
CA LEU A 80 -3.36 4.26 -16.08
C LEU A 80 -4.43 3.39 -15.40
N ALA A 81 -4.70 2.19 -15.92
CA ALA A 81 -5.64 1.25 -15.32
C ALA A 81 -5.08 0.68 -14.01
N CYS A 82 -3.80 0.33 -13.95
CA CYS A 82 -3.15 -0.14 -12.71
C CYS A 82 -3.20 0.91 -11.61
N ARG A 83 -2.93 2.16 -11.96
CA ARG A 83 -2.98 3.30 -11.06
C ARG A 83 -4.39 3.54 -10.55
N ALA A 84 -5.37 3.55 -11.44
CA ALA A 84 -6.77 3.72 -11.06
C ALA A 84 -7.30 2.57 -10.17
N VAL A 85 -6.92 1.32 -10.45
CA VAL A 85 -7.23 0.18 -9.57
C VAL A 85 -6.63 0.37 -8.18
N ARG A 86 -5.35 0.74 -8.07
CA ARG A 86 -4.69 1.03 -6.78
C ARG A 86 -5.42 2.13 -6.01
N LEU A 87 -5.79 3.23 -6.67
CA LEU A 87 -6.55 4.32 -6.06
C LEU A 87 -7.93 3.86 -5.56
N VAL A 88 -8.67 3.10 -6.38
CA VAL A 88 -9.99 2.59 -6.01
C VAL A 88 -9.90 1.63 -4.81
N LEU A 89 -8.94 0.70 -4.82
CA LEU A 89 -8.71 -0.23 -3.71
C LEU A 89 -8.23 0.48 -2.44
N GLY A 90 -7.49 1.59 -2.57
CA GLY A 90 -7.12 2.49 -1.48
C GLY A 90 -8.24 3.41 -0.99
N GLY A 91 -9.46 3.24 -1.50
CA GLY A 91 -10.66 3.96 -1.05
C GLY A 91 -10.86 5.33 -1.70
N ALA A 92 -10.26 5.61 -2.87
CA ALA A 92 -10.43 6.93 -3.51
C ALA A 92 -11.90 7.32 -3.75
N LEU A 93 -12.78 6.35 -3.95
CA LEU A 93 -14.23 6.55 -4.13
C LEU A 93 -15.03 6.59 -2.81
N ASP A 94 -14.37 6.51 -1.65
CA ASP A 94 -15.04 6.58 -0.33
C ASP A 94 -15.47 8.01 0.00
N ARG A 95 -14.75 9.01 -0.53
CA ARG A 95 -15.02 10.45 -0.31
C ARG A 95 -15.23 11.24 -1.59
N ARG A 96 -14.94 10.64 -2.74
CA ARG A 96 -14.97 11.31 -4.03
C ARG A 96 -15.85 10.56 -5.01
N THR A 97 -16.33 11.30 -5.98
CA THR A 97 -17.06 10.78 -7.12
C THR A 97 -16.11 10.17 -8.14
N GLU A 98 -16.67 9.38 -9.04
CA GLU A 98 -15.91 8.81 -10.15
C GLU A 98 -15.39 9.90 -11.10
N ASP A 99 -16.10 11.02 -11.24
CA ASP A 99 -15.69 12.16 -12.06
C ASP A 99 -14.45 12.84 -11.47
N GLU A 100 -14.41 13.03 -10.15
CA GLU A 100 -13.23 13.58 -9.45
C GLU A 100 -12.02 12.64 -9.53
N LEU A 101 -12.23 11.32 -9.41
CA LEU A 101 -11.15 10.35 -9.60
C LEU A 101 -10.61 10.40 -11.04
N ALA A 102 -11.49 10.44 -12.03
CA ALA A 102 -11.08 10.49 -13.43
C ALA A 102 -10.33 11.79 -13.76
N ALA A 103 -10.81 12.93 -13.28
CA ALA A 103 -10.14 14.22 -13.46
C ALA A 103 -8.72 14.23 -12.86
N ARG A 104 -8.54 13.62 -11.69
CA ARG A 104 -7.21 13.47 -11.06
C ARG A 104 -6.25 12.60 -11.87
N LEU A 105 -6.78 11.57 -12.51
CA LEU A 105 -6.05 10.69 -13.42
C LEU A 105 -5.85 11.31 -14.83
N GLY A 106 -6.30 12.56 -15.05
CA GLY A 106 -6.15 13.25 -16.33
C GLY A 106 -7.06 12.73 -17.44
N VAL A 107 -8.15 12.04 -17.11
CA VAL A 107 -9.07 11.43 -18.10
C VAL A 107 -10.55 11.71 -17.79
N SER A 108 -11.43 11.48 -18.77
CA SER A 108 -12.88 11.52 -18.52
C SER A 108 -13.37 10.28 -17.79
N ALA A 109 -14.43 10.40 -16.98
CA ALA A 109 -15.06 9.24 -16.32
C ALA A 109 -15.56 8.19 -17.33
N ARG A 110 -16.03 8.61 -18.50
CA ARG A 110 -16.40 7.69 -19.59
C ARG A 110 -15.20 6.84 -20.04
N HIS A 111 -14.03 7.46 -20.21
CA HIS A 111 -12.81 6.74 -20.56
C HIS A 111 -12.38 5.79 -19.45
N LEU A 112 -12.44 6.25 -18.19
CA LEU A 112 -12.12 5.44 -17.03
C LEU A 112 -13.01 4.18 -16.93
N ARG A 113 -14.34 4.33 -17.07
CA ARG A 113 -15.28 3.19 -17.10
C ARG A 113 -14.97 2.20 -18.22
N ARG A 114 -14.61 2.69 -19.40
CA ARG A 114 -14.26 1.84 -20.54
C ARG A 114 -12.98 1.05 -20.29
N LEU A 115 -11.96 1.69 -19.71
CA LEU A 115 -10.73 1.01 -19.30
C LEU A 115 -11.01 -0.08 -18.26
N PHE A 116 -11.83 0.24 -17.26
CA PHE A 116 -12.23 -0.68 -16.21
C PHE A 116 -13.03 -1.87 -16.76
N ALA A 117 -13.99 -1.64 -17.65
CA ALA A 117 -14.72 -2.72 -18.31
C ALA A 117 -13.80 -3.61 -19.15
N ALA A 118 -12.84 -3.03 -19.88
CA ALA A 118 -11.93 -3.77 -20.75
C ALA A 118 -10.90 -4.60 -19.98
N HIS A 119 -10.36 -4.08 -18.88
CA HIS A 119 -9.22 -4.69 -18.19
C HIS A 119 -9.54 -5.30 -16.82
N VAL A 120 -10.54 -4.78 -16.12
CA VAL A 120 -10.94 -5.23 -14.77
C VAL A 120 -12.22 -6.09 -14.83
N GLY A 121 -13.07 -5.85 -15.84
CA GLY A 121 -14.35 -6.54 -16.03
C GLY A 121 -15.51 -5.97 -15.19
N VAL A 122 -15.26 -4.89 -14.45
CA VAL A 122 -16.26 -4.16 -13.64
C VAL A 122 -16.03 -2.66 -13.73
N THR A 123 -16.99 -1.84 -13.32
CA THR A 123 -16.81 -0.38 -13.18
C THR A 123 -15.95 -0.03 -11.96
N PRO A 124 -15.40 1.20 -11.89
CA PRO A 124 -14.69 1.68 -10.70
C PRO A 124 -15.52 1.56 -9.41
N ASP A 125 -16.79 1.97 -9.45
CA ASP A 125 -17.73 1.82 -8.32
C ASP A 125 -17.97 0.34 -7.96
N GLY A 126 -18.08 -0.54 -8.96
CA GLY A 126 -18.23 -1.98 -8.74
C GLY A 126 -17.02 -2.57 -7.98
N LEU A 127 -15.80 -2.17 -8.36
CA LEU A 127 -14.59 -2.57 -7.65
C LEU A 127 -14.55 -2.01 -6.22
N ALA A 128 -14.85 -0.71 -6.04
CA ALA A 128 -14.88 -0.08 -4.72
C ALA A 128 -15.88 -0.78 -3.79
N ARG A 129 -17.10 -1.03 -4.28
CA ARG A 129 -18.15 -1.71 -3.51
C ARG A 129 -17.73 -3.11 -3.10
N SER A 130 -17.15 -3.88 -4.01
CA SER A 130 -16.61 -5.22 -3.72
C SER A 130 -15.55 -5.14 -2.62
N ALA A 131 -14.56 -4.25 -2.75
CA ALA A 131 -13.51 -4.05 -1.75
C ALA A 131 -14.08 -3.71 -0.36
N ARG A 132 -15.01 -2.75 -0.27
CA ARG A 132 -15.72 -2.39 0.98
C ARG A 132 -16.48 -3.57 1.58
N THR A 133 -17.18 -4.35 0.76
CA THR A 133 -17.94 -5.51 1.21
C THR A 133 -17.02 -6.63 1.73
N HIS A 134 -15.88 -6.86 1.09
CA HIS A 134 -14.87 -7.81 1.57
C HIS A 134 -14.23 -7.33 2.88
N PHE A 135 -13.92 -6.04 2.97
CA PHE A 135 -13.39 -5.46 4.19
C PHE A 135 -14.40 -5.55 5.36
N ALA A 136 -15.66 -5.19 5.14
CA ALA A 136 -16.72 -5.39 6.12
C ALA A 136 -16.86 -6.87 6.54
N ARG A 137 -16.73 -7.80 5.59
CA ARG A 137 -16.76 -9.24 5.90
C ARG A 137 -15.60 -9.66 6.79
N ARG A 138 -14.39 -9.12 6.59
CA ARG A 138 -13.25 -9.32 7.48
C ARG A 138 -13.53 -8.75 8.87
N LEU A 139 -14.06 -7.54 8.99
CA LEU A 139 -14.40 -6.94 10.28
C LEU A 139 -15.45 -7.75 11.05
N LEU A 140 -16.46 -8.30 10.36
CA LEU A 140 -17.48 -9.18 10.98
C LEU A 140 -16.87 -10.44 11.59
N ASP A 141 -15.72 -10.86 11.04
CA ASP A 141 -15.02 -12.09 11.32
C ASP A 141 -13.91 -11.88 12.38
N ASP A 142 -13.14 -10.79 12.28
CA ASP A 142 -11.96 -10.52 13.10
C ASP A 142 -12.29 -9.72 14.38
N THR A 143 -13.40 -8.97 14.42
CA THR A 143 -13.67 -7.97 15.47
C THR A 143 -15.03 -8.19 16.14
N ASP A 144 -15.26 -7.48 17.26
CA ASP A 144 -16.55 -7.42 17.94
C ASP A 144 -17.31 -6.09 17.74
N LEU A 145 -16.83 -5.22 16.85
CA LEU A 145 -17.54 -4.00 16.45
C LEU A 145 -19.00 -4.30 16.14
N THR A 146 -19.92 -3.40 16.44
CA THR A 146 -21.32 -3.54 16.04
C THR A 146 -21.45 -3.52 14.51
N VAL A 147 -22.58 -4.02 13.98
CA VAL A 147 -22.83 -3.95 12.52
C VAL A 147 -22.89 -2.49 12.02
N LEU A 148 -23.28 -1.56 12.90
CA LEU A 148 -23.28 -0.12 12.61
C LEU A 148 -21.85 0.41 12.44
N GLU A 149 -20.98 0.15 13.41
CA GLU A 149 -19.57 0.55 13.33
C GLU A 149 -18.87 -0.07 12.12
N ILE A 150 -19.13 -1.33 11.81
CA ILE A 150 -18.58 -2.00 10.62
C ILE A 150 -19.02 -1.33 9.33
N ALA A 151 -20.27 -0.86 9.24
CA ALA A 151 -20.75 -0.18 8.04
C ALA A 151 -19.90 1.07 7.77
N TYR A 152 -19.72 1.93 8.77
CA TYR A 152 -18.93 3.15 8.63
C TYR A 152 -17.43 2.87 8.47
N ALA A 153 -16.88 1.90 9.22
CA ALA A 153 -15.48 1.53 9.13
C ALA A 153 -15.09 0.99 7.75
N ALA A 154 -16.03 0.31 7.08
CA ALA A 154 -15.88 -0.15 5.71
C ALA A 154 -16.31 0.85 4.64
N GLY A 155 -16.60 2.11 4.99
CA GLY A 155 -16.92 3.16 4.02
C GLY A 155 -18.34 3.10 3.44
N PHE A 156 -19.28 2.42 4.11
CA PHE A 156 -20.71 2.51 3.78
C PHE A 156 -21.35 3.68 4.51
N GLY A 157 -22.22 4.43 3.82
CA GLY A 157 -22.97 5.53 4.42
C GLY A 157 -24.17 5.08 5.27
N SER A 158 -24.51 3.78 5.27
CA SER A 158 -25.55 3.23 6.14
C SER A 158 -25.47 1.70 6.26
N VAL A 159 -26.06 1.18 7.34
CA VAL A 159 -26.27 -0.26 7.54
C VAL A 159 -27.11 -0.87 6.42
N ARG A 160 -28.06 -0.13 5.83
CA ARG A 160 -28.88 -0.61 4.70
C ARG A 160 -28.03 -0.90 3.46
N GLN A 161 -27.09 -0.01 3.14
CA GLN A 161 -26.16 -0.21 2.02
C GLN A 161 -25.25 -1.42 2.27
N LEU A 162 -24.70 -1.55 3.49
CA LEU A 162 -23.91 -2.73 3.86
C LEU A 162 -24.72 -4.03 3.71
N ASN A 163 -25.97 -4.06 4.20
CA ASN A 163 -26.84 -5.24 4.08
C ASN A 163 -27.05 -5.64 2.62
N ARG A 164 -27.38 -4.68 1.75
CA ARG A 164 -27.55 -4.93 0.31
C ARG A 164 -26.27 -5.51 -0.30
N ALA A 165 -25.13 -4.90 -0.03
CA ALA A 165 -23.87 -5.33 -0.61
C ALA A 165 -23.45 -6.74 -0.12
N CYS A 166 -23.64 -7.05 1.17
CA CYS A 166 -23.43 -8.41 1.68
C CYS A 166 -24.39 -9.43 1.07
N GLN A 167 -25.64 -9.06 0.82
CA GLN A 167 -26.61 -9.92 0.13
C GLN A 167 -26.17 -10.21 -1.31
N GLU A 168 -25.65 -9.21 -2.03
CA GLU A 168 -25.15 -9.36 -3.40
C GLU A 168 -23.91 -10.27 -3.45
N VAL A 169 -22.88 -10.00 -2.63
CA VAL A 169 -21.58 -10.70 -2.70
C VAL A 169 -21.57 -12.06 -1.99
N PHE A 170 -22.21 -12.14 -0.81
CA PHE A 170 -22.15 -13.32 0.06
C PHE A 170 -23.47 -14.09 0.15
N ARG A 171 -24.56 -13.59 -0.44
CA ARG A 171 -25.92 -14.15 -0.33
C ARG A 171 -26.37 -14.34 1.12
N ALA A 172 -25.95 -13.44 2.01
CA ALA A 172 -26.35 -13.44 3.41
C ALA A 172 -26.17 -12.04 4.03
N PRO A 173 -27.04 -11.66 5.00
CA PRO A 173 -26.90 -10.39 5.71
C PRO A 173 -25.73 -10.43 6.74
N PRO A 174 -25.21 -9.26 7.16
CA PRO A 174 -24.07 -9.14 8.09
C PRO A 174 -24.21 -9.95 9.38
N ARG A 175 -25.40 -9.98 10.00
CA ARG A 175 -25.64 -10.73 11.24
C ARG A 175 -25.49 -12.25 11.03
N ALA A 176 -26.03 -12.78 9.94
CA ALA A 176 -25.90 -14.19 9.59
C ALA A 176 -24.45 -14.55 9.24
N LEU A 177 -23.74 -13.64 8.58
CA LEU A 177 -22.31 -13.79 8.30
C LEU A 177 -21.47 -13.83 9.58
N ARG A 178 -21.74 -12.94 10.55
CA ARG A 178 -21.10 -12.97 11.88
C ARG A 178 -21.39 -14.25 12.64
N ALA A 179 -22.62 -14.78 12.58
CA ALA A 179 -22.96 -16.03 13.24
C ALA A 179 -22.15 -17.24 12.69
N ARG A 180 -21.60 -17.13 11.47
CA ARG A 180 -20.72 -18.15 10.85
C ARG A 180 -19.24 -17.95 11.15
N ARG A 181 -18.87 -16.96 11.97
CA ARG A 181 -17.51 -16.70 12.45
C ARG A 181 -17.01 -17.90 13.27
N ARG A 182 -15.78 -18.35 13.02
CA ARG A 182 -15.13 -19.38 13.85
C ARG A 182 -14.59 -18.72 15.12
N LYS A 183 -14.53 -19.47 16.23
CA LYS A 183 -13.99 -18.93 17.49
C LYS A 183 -12.55 -18.39 17.33
N THR A 184 -11.72 -19.04 16.50
CA THR A 184 -10.33 -18.66 16.20
C THR A 184 -10.19 -17.44 15.29
N ASP A 185 -11.26 -17.04 14.60
CA ASP A 185 -11.25 -15.86 13.72
C ASP A 185 -11.17 -14.57 14.54
N ARG A 186 -11.86 -14.56 15.70
CA ARG A 186 -11.98 -13.40 16.59
C ARG A 186 -10.63 -13.02 17.17
N LEU A 187 -10.20 -11.79 16.92
CA LEU A 187 -9.08 -11.15 17.59
C LEU A 187 -9.64 -10.42 18.81
N ALA A 188 -9.14 -10.76 20.00
CA ALA A 188 -9.41 -10.03 21.23
C ALA A 188 -8.07 -9.47 21.71
N ALA A 189 -8.03 -8.16 21.94
CA ALA A 189 -6.88 -7.49 22.52
C ALA A 189 -7.37 -6.35 23.39
N ASP A 190 -6.68 -6.14 24.51
CA ASP A 190 -6.90 -4.98 25.35
C ASP A 190 -6.30 -3.75 24.66
N GLY A 191 -7.04 -2.63 24.69
CA GLY A 191 -6.51 -1.33 24.32
C GLY A 191 -6.70 -0.85 22.88
N GLY A 192 -6.99 -1.70 21.87
CA GLY A 192 -7.18 -1.23 20.48
C GLY A 192 -7.77 -2.25 19.50
N LEU A 193 -8.19 -1.79 18.31
CA LEU A 193 -8.77 -2.64 17.27
C LEU A 193 -7.68 -3.43 16.55
N THR A 194 -7.73 -4.75 16.65
CA THR A 194 -6.74 -5.64 16.03
C THR A 194 -7.26 -6.18 14.70
N LEU A 195 -6.43 -6.15 13.66
CA LEU A 195 -6.74 -6.62 12.31
C LEU A 195 -5.56 -7.41 11.75
N ARG A 196 -5.86 -8.47 10.99
CA ARG A 196 -4.85 -9.17 10.18
C ARG A 196 -4.61 -8.42 8.87
N LEU A 197 -3.36 -8.23 8.50
CA LEU A 197 -2.92 -7.69 7.21
C LEU A 197 -2.29 -8.83 6.39
N PRO A 198 -3.05 -9.46 5.46
CA PRO A 198 -2.55 -10.60 4.71
C PRO A 198 -1.50 -10.16 3.68
N PHE A 199 -0.49 -11.00 3.46
CA PHE A 199 0.50 -10.84 2.40
C PHE A 199 0.74 -12.18 1.68
N ALA A 200 1.32 -12.12 0.49
CA ALA A 200 1.68 -13.31 -0.30
C ALA A 200 3.19 -13.56 -0.21
N GLY A 201 3.61 -14.82 -0.09
CA GLY A 201 5.03 -15.20 -0.01
C GLY A 201 5.69 -14.82 1.33
N PRO A 202 7.01 -15.03 1.46
CA PRO A 202 7.75 -14.70 2.67
C PRO A 202 7.81 -13.18 2.92
N LEU A 203 8.00 -12.81 4.19
CA LEU A 203 8.22 -11.43 4.63
C LEU A 203 9.43 -11.38 5.58
N ASP A 204 10.49 -10.68 5.19
CA ASP A 204 11.65 -10.39 6.04
C ASP A 204 11.33 -9.20 6.97
N TRP A 205 10.40 -9.44 7.91
CA TRP A 205 9.91 -8.39 8.82
C TRP A 205 11.02 -7.87 9.74
N GLU A 206 12.01 -8.70 10.06
CA GLU A 206 13.14 -8.27 10.88
C GLU A 206 13.96 -7.19 10.18
N ALA A 207 14.36 -7.42 8.92
CA ALA A 207 15.06 -6.41 8.13
C ALA A 207 14.24 -5.13 7.96
N MET A 208 12.93 -5.25 7.74
CA MET A 208 12.02 -4.12 7.63
C MET A 208 11.98 -3.31 8.94
N THR A 209 11.85 -3.97 10.09
CA THR A 209 11.86 -3.29 11.39
C THR A 209 13.20 -2.65 11.72
N SER A 210 14.34 -3.28 11.38
CA SER A 210 15.66 -2.66 11.51
C SER A 210 15.79 -1.42 10.62
N TYR A 211 15.28 -1.48 9.39
CA TYR A 211 15.25 -0.34 8.48
C TYR A 211 14.44 0.83 9.05
N PHE A 212 13.26 0.54 9.61
CA PHE A 212 12.41 1.53 10.26
C PHE A 212 13.05 2.09 11.53
N ALA A 213 13.63 1.25 12.39
CA ALA A 213 14.26 1.67 13.64
C ALA A 213 15.38 2.68 13.41
N ALA A 214 16.25 2.41 12.43
CA ALA A 214 17.34 3.32 12.05
C ALA A 214 16.84 4.69 11.58
N ARG A 215 15.59 4.78 11.13
CA ARG A 215 15.01 5.93 10.43
C ARG A 215 13.81 6.54 11.15
N ALA A 216 13.42 6.02 12.31
CA ALA A 216 12.25 6.45 13.04
C ALA A 216 12.35 7.94 13.38
N ILE A 217 11.29 8.68 13.07
CA ILE A 217 11.18 10.10 13.43
C ILE A 217 10.89 10.20 14.94
N PRO A 218 11.83 10.74 15.75
CA PRO A 218 11.65 10.76 17.20
C PRO A 218 10.38 11.52 17.61
N GLY A 219 9.52 10.87 18.39
CA GLY A 219 8.24 11.40 18.85
C GLY A 219 7.05 11.11 17.94
N VAL A 220 7.27 10.73 16.67
CA VAL A 220 6.21 10.34 15.73
C VAL A 220 6.20 8.85 15.48
N GLU A 221 7.40 8.25 15.36
CA GLU A 221 7.58 6.83 15.11
C GLU A 221 8.47 6.23 16.19
N HIS A 222 8.22 4.98 16.51
CA HIS A 222 9.06 4.21 17.41
C HIS A 222 9.08 2.75 16.97
N VAL A 223 10.24 2.11 17.11
CA VAL A 223 10.38 0.67 16.90
C VAL A 223 10.98 0.11 18.17
N SER A 224 10.28 -0.83 18.80
CA SER A 224 10.87 -1.64 19.87
C SER A 224 10.56 -3.11 19.61
N GLU A 225 11.54 -3.96 19.92
CA GLU A 225 11.50 -5.39 19.59
C GLU A 225 11.27 -5.59 18.08
N ARG A 226 10.09 -6.09 17.70
CA ARG A 226 9.64 -6.29 16.30
C ARG A 226 8.36 -5.53 15.99
N THR A 227 8.03 -4.53 16.81
CA THR A 227 6.81 -3.73 16.68
C THR A 227 7.18 -2.34 16.17
N TYR A 228 6.69 -2.00 14.97
CA TYR A 228 6.69 -0.62 14.48
C TYR A 228 5.43 0.07 14.98
N ARG A 229 5.56 1.27 15.55
CA ARG A 229 4.41 2.08 15.95
C ARG A 229 4.58 3.53 15.55
N ARG A 230 3.47 4.21 15.28
CA ARG A 230 3.48 5.64 15.00
C ARG A 230 2.20 6.33 15.43
N THR A 231 2.31 7.63 15.62
CA THR A 231 1.14 8.51 15.69
C THR A 231 0.63 8.80 14.27
N LEU A 232 -0.67 9.10 14.18
CA LEU A 232 -1.32 9.51 12.95
C LEU A 232 -2.43 10.51 13.24
N ALA A 233 -2.78 11.32 12.25
CA ALA A 233 -3.94 12.21 12.31
C ALA A 233 -5.08 11.63 11.47
N LEU A 234 -6.28 11.58 12.04
CA LEU A 234 -7.52 11.15 11.39
C LEU A 234 -8.57 12.25 11.56
N GLY A 235 -8.91 12.95 10.48
CA GLY A 235 -9.82 14.10 10.55
C GLY A 235 -9.38 15.17 11.57
N GLY A 236 -8.07 15.36 11.77
CA GLY A 236 -7.51 16.29 12.76
C GLY A 236 -7.35 15.72 14.18
N HIS A 237 -7.85 14.51 14.45
CA HIS A 237 -7.74 13.87 15.76
C HIS A 237 -6.54 12.89 15.79
N PRO A 238 -5.80 12.82 16.90
CA PRO A 238 -4.67 11.90 17.02
C PRO A 238 -5.14 10.45 17.17
N GLY A 239 -4.39 9.54 16.55
CA GLY A 239 -4.48 8.10 16.75
C GLY A 239 -3.09 7.47 16.78
N VAL A 240 -3.04 6.19 17.15
CA VAL A 240 -1.83 5.37 17.12
C VAL A 240 -2.08 4.12 16.31
N LEU A 241 -1.10 3.72 15.51
CA LEU A 241 -1.07 2.40 14.91
C LEU A 241 0.17 1.65 15.37
N GLU A 242 0.04 0.34 15.46
CA GLU A 242 1.13 -0.60 15.70
C GLU A 242 1.08 -1.71 14.64
N LEU A 243 2.24 -2.05 14.08
CA LEU A 243 2.45 -3.19 13.19
C LEU A 243 3.34 -4.20 13.89
N LEU A 244 2.78 -5.40 14.09
CA LEU A 244 3.41 -6.50 14.83
C LEU A 244 3.51 -7.73 13.92
N PRO A 245 4.50 -8.62 14.14
CA PRO A 245 4.50 -9.93 13.50
C PRO A 245 3.23 -10.71 13.89
N GLY A 246 2.63 -11.38 12.92
CA GLY A 246 1.53 -12.32 13.12
C GLY A 246 1.98 -13.75 12.88
N ASP A 247 1.34 -14.41 11.93
CA ASP A 247 1.76 -15.71 11.40
C ASP A 247 2.48 -15.55 10.05
N ASP A 248 2.79 -16.66 9.38
CA ASP A 248 3.53 -16.67 8.11
C ASP A 248 2.77 -16.02 6.93
N GLU A 249 1.48 -15.72 7.09
CA GLU A 249 0.64 -15.11 6.06
C GLU A 249 0.14 -13.70 6.43
N HIS A 250 0.36 -13.26 7.68
CA HIS A 250 -0.24 -12.02 8.19
C HIS A 250 0.70 -11.21 9.09
N LEU A 251 0.73 -9.89 8.86
CA LEU A 251 1.07 -8.94 9.92
C LEU A 251 -0.18 -8.62 10.75
N ILE A 252 0.02 -8.19 11.99
CA ILE A 252 -1.06 -7.69 12.84
C ILE A 252 -0.99 -6.16 12.89
N LEU A 253 -2.09 -5.51 12.54
CA LEU A 253 -2.32 -4.10 12.80
C LEU A 253 -3.11 -3.97 14.10
N ARG A 254 -2.60 -3.22 15.07
CA ARG A 254 -3.39 -2.72 16.20
C ARG A 254 -3.61 -1.23 16.03
N ALA A 255 -4.87 -0.81 15.94
CA ALA A 255 -5.26 0.57 15.70
C ALA A 255 -5.97 1.15 16.93
N HIS A 256 -5.46 2.27 17.41
CA HIS A 256 -5.99 3.06 18.52
C HIS A 256 -6.49 4.37 17.93
N LEU A 257 -7.73 4.36 17.44
CA LEU A 257 -8.31 5.47 16.69
C LEU A 257 -9.43 6.14 17.52
N PRO A 258 -9.62 7.45 17.37
CA PRO A 258 -10.70 8.17 18.06
C PRO A 258 -12.09 7.75 17.57
N HIS A 259 -12.16 7.24 16.33
CA HIS A 259 -13.36 6.75 15.68
C HIS A 259 -12.97 5.80 14.53
N TRP A 260 -13.92 5.03 13.99
CA TRP A 260 -13.63 3.97 13.01
C TRP A 260 -13.89 4.35 11.56
N GLU A 261 -14.53 5.50 11.30
CA GLU A 261 -14.57 6.08 9.96
C GLU A 261 -13.15 6.12 9.39
N GLU A 262 -13.00 5.86 8.10
CA GLU A 262 -11.69 5.87 7.42
C GLU A 262 -10.73 4.72 7.80
N LEU A 263 -11.16 3.74 8.61
CA LEU A 263 -10.33 2.59 8.98
C LEU A 263 -9.76 1.85 7.75
N THR A 264 -10.52 1.77 6.65
CA THR A 264 -10.04 1.20 5.38
C THR A 264 -8.78 1.90 4.87
N HIS A 265 -8.72 3.23 4.96
CA HIS A 265 -7.53 3.99 4.57
C HIS A 265 -6.36 3.77 5.53
N VAL A 266 -6.63 3.69 6.84
CA VAL A 266 -5.59 3.37 7.84
C VAL A 266 -4.96 2.01 7.53
N VAL A 267 -5.79 1.00 7.27
CA VAL A 267 -5.36 -0.36 6.88
C VAL A 267 -4.51 -0.31 5.60
N ASP A 268 -4.97 0.39 4.58
CA ASP A 268 -4.26 0.53 3.30
C ASP A 268 -2.89 1.24 3.46
N ARG A 269 -2.82 2.34 4.21
CA ARG A 269 -1.55 3.02 4.54
C ARG A 269 -0.60 2.11 5.34
N SER A 270 -1.15 1.35 6.30
CA SER A 270 -0.40 0.37 7.10
C SER A 270 0.21 -0.74 6.23
N ARG A 271 -0.55 -1.23 5.24
CA ARG A 271 -0.03 -2.20 4.26
C ARG A 271 1.08 -1.62 3.40
N ARG A 272 0.95 -0.35 2.98
CA ARG A 272 1.99 0.35 2.24
C ARG A 272 3.29 0.50 3.02
N ILE A 273 3.24 0.90 4.30
CA ILE A 273 4.45 0.98 5.15
C ILE A 273 5.27 -0.30 5.04
N ALA A 274 4.62 -1.45 5.18
CA ALA A 274 5.25 -2.77 5.16
C ALA A 274 5.43 -3.37 3.75
N GLY A 275 5.07 -2.66 2.67
CA GLY A 275 5.22 -3.15 1.30
C GLY A 275 4.41 -4.42 1.00
N LEU A 276 3.26 -4.60 1.65
CA LEU A 276 2.46 -5.84 1.56
C LEU A 276 1.68 -5.99 0.25
N ASP A 277 1.61 -4.93 -0.55
CA ASP A 277 0.85 -4.92 -1.80
C ASP A 277 1.70 -5.35 -3.01
N LEU A 278 3.02 -5.47 -2.84
CA LEU A 278 3.91 -6.07 -3.83
C LEU A 278 3.88 -7.59 -3.68
N ASP A 279 3.36 -8.30 -4.68
CA ASP A 279 3.60 -9.73 -4.83
C ASP A 279 5.04 -9.93 -5.34
N LEU A 280 5.82 -10.79 -4.65
CA LEU A 280 7.23 -10.97 -4.96
C LEU A 280 7.48 -11.98 -6.09
N ASP A 281 6.48 -12.75 -6.52
CA ASP A 281 6.69 -13.82 -7.51
C ASP A 281 7.20 -13.27 -8.85
N GLU A 282 6.52 -12.28 -9.43
CA GLU A 282 6.90 -11.64 -10.69
C GLU A 282 8.27 -10.92 -10.63
N PRO A 283 8.53 -10.01 -9.68
CA PRO A 283 9.82 -9.33 -9.60
C PRO A 283 10.97 -10.29 -9.30
N THR A 284 10.76 -11.30 -8.45
CA THR A 284 11.80 -12.30 -8.16
C THR A 284 12.10 -13.12 -9.40
N SER A 285 11.09 -13.59 -10.14
CA SER A 285 11.32 -14.32 -11.38
C SER A 285 12.04 -13.48 -12.44
N HIS A 286 11.81 -12.16 -12.47
CA HIS A 286 12.46 -11.27 -13.43
C HIS A 286 13.92 -10.97 -13.07
N LEU A 287 14.23 -10.82 -11.78
CA LEU A 287 15.54 -10.36 -11.30
C LEU A 287 16.49 -11.49 -10.89
N ARG A 288 15.99 -12.73 -10.74
CA ARG A 288 16.77 -13.86 -10.19
C ARG A 288 18.06 -14.19 -10.95
N ASP A 289 18.08 -13.97 -12.27
CA ASP A 289 19.22 -14.31 -13.12
C ASP A 289 20.19 -13.12 -13.29
N ASP A 290 19.87 -11.94 -12.73
CA ASP A 290 20.79 -10.82 -12.74
C ASP A 290 21.98 -11.12 -11.79
N PRO A 291 23.23 -10.96 -12.25
CA PRO A 291 24.39 -11.39 -11.48
C PRO A 291 24.67 -10.52 -10.24
N ALA A 292 24.13 -9.30 -10.17
CA ALA A 292 24.27 -8.43 -9.00
C ALA A 292 23.09 -8.63 -8.02
N ILE A 293 21.87 -8.77 -8.54
CA ILE A 293 20.65 -8.81 -7.72
C ILE A 293 20.21 -10.22 -7.34
N GLY A 294 20.39 -11.21 -8.22
CA GLY A 294 20.02 -12.61 -8.00
C GLY A 294 20.53 -13.17 -6.67
N PRO A 295 21.85 -13.07 -6.36
CA PRO A 295 22.38 -13.52 -5.08
C PRO A 295 21.78 -12.79 -3.86
N LEU A 296 21.45 -11.50 -4.00
CA LEU A 296 20.84 -10.72 -2.93
C LEU A 296 19.37 -11.09 -2.69
N LEU A 297 18.66 -11.52 -3.73
CA LEU A 297 17.30 -12.07 -3.62
C LEU A 297 17.31 -13.41 -2.88
N GLU A 298 18.25 -14.29 -3.20
CA GLU A 298 18.40 -15.59 -2.52
C GLU A 298 18.73 -15.43 -1.03
N GLN A 299 19.54 -14.42 -0.69
CA GLN A 299 19.88 -14.11 0.71
C GLN A 299 18.68 -13.58 1.51
N ARG A 300 17.75 -12.85 0.87
CA ARG A 300 16.61 -12.20 1.53
C ARG A 300 15.32 -12.32 0.71
N PRO A 301 14.76 -13.53 0.52
CA PRO A 301 13.64 -13.75 -0.40
C PRO A 301 12.32 -13.09 0.05
N GLY A 302 12.22 -12.68 1.31
CA GLY A 302 11.04 -11.99 1.85
C GLY A 302 11.16 -10.46 1.93
N LEU A 303 12.26 -9.87 1.45
CA LEU A 303 12.48 -8.43 1.57
C LEU A 303 11.48 -7.66 0.71
N ARG A 304 10.89 -6.61 1.29
CA ARG A 304 9.99 -5.68 0.59
C ARG A 304 10.59 -4.30 0.52
N VAL A 305 10.08 -3.49 -0.40
CA VAL A 305 10.39 -2.06 -0.44
C VAL A 305 9.72 -1.38 0.76
N PRO A 306 10.46 -0.76 1.70
CA PRO A 306 9.87 -0.03 2.80
C PRO A 306 9.06 1.16 2.27
N GLY A 307 7.75 1.17 2.52
CA GLY A 307 6.88 2.24 2.06
C GLY A 307 6.82 3.41 3.04
N THR A 308 5.74 4.18 2.99
CA THR A 308 5.49 5.29 3.90
C THR A 308 4.03 5.41 4.34
N TRP A 309 3.82 5.98 5.53
CA TRP A 309 2.51 6.41 6.01
C TRP A 309 1.99 7.62 5.25
N ASP A 310 2.84 8.64 5.11
CA ASP A 310 2.52 9.93 4.51
C ASP A 310 3.67 10.36 3.59
N PRO A 311 3.41 10.48 2.27
CA PRO A 311 4.39 10.99 1.32
C PRO A 311 4.90 12.38 1.67
N PHE A 312 4.07 13.26 2.23
CA PHE A 312 4.50 14.60 2.60
C PHE A 312 5.56 14.57 3.72
N GLU A 313 5.28 13.87 4.83
CA GLU A 313 6.24 13.60 5.89
C GLU A 313 7.57 13.03 5.36
N THR A 314 7.47 12.11 4.39
CA THR A 314 8.65 11.48 3.76
C THR A 314 9.46 12.47 2.93
N GLY A 315 8.79 13.32 2.16
CA GLY A 315 9.42 14.36 1.36
C GLY A 315 10.15 15.38 2.25
N VAL A 316 9.51 15.86 3.32
CA VAL A 316 10.15 16.74 4.30
C VAL A 316 11.38 16.07 4.91
N ARG A 317 11.27 14.81 5.32
CA ARG A 317 12.39 14.05 5.89
C ARG A 317 13.53 13.87 4.88
N ALA A 318 13.21 13.62 3.61
CA ALA A 318 14.20 13.48 2.56
C ALA A 318 14.96 14.80 2.31
N ILE A 319 14.26 15.94 2.27
CA ILE A 319 14.87 17.28 2.12
C ILE A 319 15.75 17.62 3.34
N VAL A 320 15.23 17.41 4.55
CA VAL A 320 15.96 17.66 5.80
C VAL A 320 17.24 16.81 5.87
N GLY A 321 17.15 15.55 5.44
CA GLY A 321 18.24 14.57 5.46
C GLY A 321 19.23 14.65 4.30
N GLN A 322 19.11 15.62 3.39
CA GLN A 322 20.06 15.77 2.28
C GLN A 322 21.49 16.00 2.79
N ASN A 323 22.45 15.25 2.23
CA ASN A 323 23.89 15.36 2.49
C ASN A 323 24.32 15.22 3.95
N VAL A 324 23.54 14.51 4.78
CA VAL A 324 23.88 14.21 6.17
C VAL A 324 23.71 12.73 6.48
N SER A 325 24.29 12.27 7.59
CA SER A 325 24.05 10.91 8.07
C SER A 325 22.59 10.71 8.50
N VAL A 326 22.13 9.46 8.53
CA VAL A 326 20.79 9.11 9.00
C VAL A 326 20.55 9.59 10.44
N ALA A 327 21.54 9.46 11.32
CA ALA A 327 21.44 9.94 12.71
C ALA A 327 21.29 11.46 12.81
N ALA A 328 22.03 12.21 11.98
CA ALA A 328 21.89 13.67 11.90
C ALA A 328 20.52 14.07 11.32
N ALA A 329 20.04 13.37 10.28
CA ALA A 329 18.71 13.58 9.72
C ALA A 329 17.61 13.36 10.78
N ASN A 330 17.70 12.30 11.58
CA ASN A 330 16.74 12.03 12.66
C ASN A 330 16.78 13.13 13.74
N THR A 331 17.96 13.69 14.04
CA THR A 331 18.10 14.81 14.98
C THR A 331 17.42 16.08 14.47
N LEU A 332 17.60 16.40 13.19
CA LEU A 332 16.94 17.55 12.55
C LEU A 332 15.41 17.35 12.49
N ALA A 333 14.95 16.14 12.14
CA ALA A 333 13.54 15.79 12.15
C ALA A 333 12.94 15.89 13.56
N ALA A 334 13.64 15.44 14.59
CA ALA A 334 13.20 15.56 15.98
C ALA A 334 13.00 17.03 16.38
N ARG A 335 13.94 17.92 16.06
CA ARG A 335 13.79 19.36 16.34
C ARG A 335 12.61 19.98 15.60
N LEU A 336 12.41 19.60 14.34
CA LEU A 336 11.27 20.05 13.54
C LEU A 336 9.94 19.61 14.17
N VAL A 337 9.83 18.34 14.55
CA VAL A 337 8.64 17.79 15.21
C VAL A 337 8.40 18.44 16.57
N GLN A 338 9.44 18.67 17.38
CA GLN A 338 9.29 19.34 18.68
C GLN A 338 8.86 20.81 18.54
N LYS A 339 9.37 21.53 17.53
CA LYS A 339 9.04 22.95 17.31
C LYS A 339 7.65 23.14 16.67
N LEU A 340 7.27 22.27 15.74
CA LEU A 340 6.13 22.51 14.83
C LEU A 340 5.09 21.38 14.81
N GLY A 341 5.37 20.24 15.45
CA GLY A 341 4.45 19.13 15.55
C GLY A 341 3.36 19.38 16.58
N THR A 342 2.25 18.64 16.51
CA THR A 342 1.17 18.75 17.49
C THR A 342 1.40 17.76 18.64
N PRO A 343 1.57 18.19 19.89
CA PRO A 343 1.75 17.27 21.02
C PRO A 343 0.54 16.34 21.21
N VAL A 344 0.82 15.07 21.53
CA VAL A 344 -0.16 14.04 21.85
C VAL A 344 0.15 13.47 23.24
N PRO A 345 -0.51 13.96 24.30
CA PRO A 345 -0.26 13.53 25.68
C PRO A 345 -0.53 12.04 25.90
N GLY A 346 0.15 11.45 26.88
CA GLY A 346 -0.12 10.09 27.35
C GLY A 346 0.54 8.96 26.55
N LEU A 347 1.28 9.27 25.47
CA LEU A 347 1.91 8.26 24.62
C LEU A 347 3.39 8.01 24.91
N THR A 348 3.97 8.67 25.92
CA THR A 348 5.41 8.58 26.23
C THR A 348 5.87 7.14 26.50
N GLN A 349 5.03 6.31 27.12
CA GLN A 349 5.31 4.89 27.37
C GLN A 349 5.48 4.07 26.06
N LEU A 350 4.91 4.56 24.96
CA LEU A 350 5.07 3.98 23.62
C LEU A 350 6.26 4.58 22.87
N GLY A 351 6.99 5.55 23.44
CA GLY A 351 8.04 6.29 22.74
C GLY A 351 7.49 7.32 21.74
N LEU A 352 6.20 7.68 21.87
CA LEU A 352 5.49 8.60 20.99
C LEU A 352 5.10 9.86 21.78
N SER A 353 5.01 11.00 21.10
CA SER A 353 4.68 12.28 21.75
C SER A 353 4.04 13.33 20.86
N HIS A 354 4.15 13.23 19.53
CA HIS A 354 3.71 14.27 18.60
C HIS A 354 3.07 13.68 17.35
N LEU A 355 2.17 14.44 16.71
CA LEU A 355 1.86 14.32 15.30
C LEU A 355 2.92 15.05 14.48
N PHE A 356 3.24 14.52 13.30
CA PHE A 356 4.10 15.23 12.35
C PHE A 356 3.39 16.53 11.87
N PRO A 357 4.12 17.63 11.63
CA PRO A 357 3.52 18.88 11.14
C PRO A 357 2.78 18.68 9.81
N SER A 358 1.61 19.31 9.66
CA SER A 358 0.86 19.29 8.40
C SER A 358 1.53 20.16 7.32
N PRO A 359 1.17 20.00 6.03
CA PRO A 359 1.62 20.92 4.98
C PRO A 359 1.31 22.38 5.30
N ALA A 360 0.09 22.66 5.80
CA ALA A 360 -0.31 24.00 6.20
C ALA A 360 0.54 24.55 7.36
N ALA A 361 0.90 23.71 8.33
CA ALA A 361 1.75 24.13 9.44
C ALA A 361 3.19 24.46 8.99
N LEU A 362 3.74 23.74 8.00
CA LEU A 362 5.12 23.96 7.51
C LEU A 362 5.24 25.04 6.45
N ALA A 363 4.19 25.27 5.65
CA ALA A 363 4.21 26.21 4.52
C ALA A 363 4.61 27.63 4.94
N ASP A 364 4.14 28.07 6.11
CA ASP A 364 4.31 29.44 6.61
C ASP A 364 5.12 29.50 7.92
N ALA A 365 5.75 28.38 8.32
CA ALA A 365 6.49 28.30 9.58
C ALA A 365 7.86 28.96 9.53
N ASP A 366 8.28 29.50 10.67
CA ASP A 366 9.67 29.86 10.92
C ASP A 366 10.53 28.60 11.15
N LEU A 367 11.37 28.27 10.17
CA LEU A 367 12.31 27.14 10.24
C LEU A 367 13.70 27.51 10.80
N THR A 368 13.88 28.74 11.28
CA THR A 368 15.15 29.15 11.91
C THR A 368 15.39 28.41 13.23
N GLY A 369 16.65 28.25 13.60
CA GLY A 369 17.06 27.56 14.83
C GLY A 369 16.97 26.02 14.77
N LEU A 370 16.44 25.42 13.70
CA LEU A 370 16.33 23.96 13.56
C LEU A 370 17.66 23.26 13.20
N GLY A 371 18.69 24.03 12.82
CA GLY A 371 19.96 23.49 12.28
C GLY A 371 19.89 23.17 10.79
N LEU A 372 18.86 23.65 10.10
CA LEU A 372 18.74 23.59 8.63
C LEU A 372 19.56 24.71 7.99
N THR A 373 20.10 24.44 6.80
CA THR A 373 20.65 25.50 5.94
C THR A 373 19.50 26.34 5.38
N ARG A 374 19.78 27.59 4.99
CA ARG A 374 18.76 28.47 4.35
C ARG A 374 18.10 27.81 3.13
N SER A 375 18.90 27.13 2.31
CA SER A 375 18.41 26.40 1.14
C SER A 375 17.47 25.24 1.54
N ARG A 376 17.81 24.42 2.53
CA ARG A 376 16.93 23.33 3.00
C ARG A 376 15.65 23.84 3.65
N ALA A 377 15.74 24.91 4.43
CA ALA A 377 14.55 25.57 4.98
C ALA A 377 13.63 26.07 3.86
N GLY A 378 14.17 26.78 2.87
CA GLY A 378 13.43 27.22 1.69
C GLY A 378 12.76 26.07 0.92
N ALA A 379 13.49 24.97 0.70
CA ALA A 379 12.97 23.79 0.02
C ALA A 379 11.82 23.12 0.79
N VAL A 380 11.92 23.02 2.13
CA VAL A 380 10.82 22.50 2.97
C VAL A 380 9.58 23.39 2.86
N SER A 381 9.73 24.71 2.96
CA SER A 381 8.60 25.65 2.82
C SER A 381 7.97 25.58 1.43
N ALA A 382 8.77 25.60 0.35
CA ALA A 382 8.28 25.51 -1.02
C ALA A 382 7.55 24.18 -1.30
N PHE A 383 8.09 23.06 -0.79
CA PHE A 383 7.44 21.77 -0.88
C PHE A 383 6.11 21.72 -0.12
N ALA A 384 6.07 22.25 1.11
CA ALA A 384 4.85 22.32 1.91
C ALA A 384 3.76 23.19 1.29
N GLN A 385 4.13 24.35 0.73
CA GLN A 385 3.21 25.22 -0.03
C GLN A 385 2.67 24.49 -1.26
N SER A 386 3.52 23.84 -2.03
CA SER A 386 3.11 23.14 -3.26
C SER A 386 2.17 21.96 -3.00
N VAL A 387 2.37 21.24 -1.89
CA VAL A 387 1.45 20.17 -1.47
C VAL A 387 0.14 20.73 -0.90
N ARG A 388 0.19 21.82 -0.13
CA ARG A 388 -1.02 22.51 0.39
C ARG A 388 -1.90 23.01 -0.75
N ASP A 389 -1.29 23.55 -1.79
CA ASP A 389 -1.97 24.21 -2.90
C ASP A 389 -2.32 23.23 -4.05
N ASP A 390 -2.10 21.92 -3.87
CA ASP A 390 -2.32 20.81 -4.83
C ASP A 390 -1.56 20.99 -6.17
N THR A 391 -0.50 21.80 -6.21
CA THR A 391 0.37 21.93 -7.38
C THR A 391 1.32 20.73 -7.53
N ILE A 392 1.70 20.10 -6.40
CA ILE A 392 2.35 18.80 -6.37
C ILE A 392 1.40 17.78 -5.74
N ARG A 393 1.09 16.74 -6.51
CA ARG A 393 0.17 15.67 -6.09
C ARG A 393 0.94 14.43 -5.64
N LEU A 394 0.77 14.09 -4.37
CA LEU A 394 1.40 12.93 -3.74
C LEU A 394 0.41 11.79 -3.45
N ASP A 395 -0.69 11.72 -4.18
CA ASP A 395 -1.76 10.73 -3.97
C ASP A 395 -1.66 9.51 -4.90
N GLY A 396 -0.62 9.46 -5.73
CA GLY A 396 -0.40 8.38 -6.70
C GLY A 396 -1.27 8.48 -7.95
N SER A 397 -1.90 9.62 -8.23
CA SER A 397 -2.72 9.84 -9.43
C SER A 397 -1.92 10.07 -10.72
N ILE A 398 -0.66 10.47 -10.61
CA ILE A 398 0.24 10.73 -11.76
C ILE A 398 1.32 9.66 -11.89
N GLY A 399 1.86 9.51 -13.09
CA GLY A 399 2.94 8.56 -13.41
C GLY A 399 4.27 8.90 -12.73
N LEU A 400 5.20 7.94 -12.69
CA LEU A 400 6.54 8.14 -12.10
C LEU A 400 7.28 9.34 -12.72
N GLU A 401 7.31 9.43 -14.05
CA GLU A 401 8.00 10.52 -14.76
C GLU A 401 7.41 11.88 -14.40
N GLN A 402 6.08 12.01 -14.49
CA GLN A 402 5.37 13.25 -14.11
C GLN A 402 5.57 13.61 -12.64
N LEU A 403 5.58 12.62 -11.74
CA LEU A 403 5.85 12.85 -10.32
C LEU A 403 7.27 13.38 -10.12
N VAL A 404 8.27 12.75 -10.75
CA VAL A 404 9.67 13.18 -10.67
C VAL A 404 9.83 14.60 -11.23
N ASP A 405 9.28 14.88 -12.40
CA ASP A 405 9.35 16.21 -13.04
C ASP A 405 8.68 17.29 -12.17
N SER A 406 7.52 17.00 -11.59
CA SER A 406 6.83 17.94 -10.70
C SER A 406 7.65 18.24 -9.44
N LEU A 407 8.31 17.23 -8.86
CA LEU A 407 9.12 17.39 -7.66
C LEU A 407 10.43 18.13 -7.97
N THR A 408 11.09 17.84 -9.10
CA THR A 408 12.36 18.48 -9.47
C THR A 408 12.19 19.92 -9.97
N SER A 409 10.95 20.36 -10.25
CA SER A 409 10.64 21.77 -10.51
C SER A 409 10.82 22.67 -9.28
N LEU A 410 10.90 22.10 -8.07
CA LEU A 410 11.13 22.85 -6.84
C LEU A 410 12.62 23.09 -6.59
N ASP A 411 12.95 24.34 -6.27
CA ASP A 411 14.29 24.71 -5.82
C ASP A 411 14.69 23.92 -4.56
N GLY A 412 15.81 23.20 -4.66
CA GLY A 412 16.34 22.36 -3.57
C GLY A 412 15.80 20.92 -3.53
N VAL A 413 14.95 20.52 -4.48
CA VAL A 413 14.51 19.12 -4.65
C VAL A 413 15.14 18.55 -5.91
N GLY A 414 16.18 17.73 -5.74
CA GLY A 414 16.87 17.09 -6.87
C GLY A 414 16.27 15.73 -7.26
N PRO A 415 16.76 15.13 -8.39
CA PRO A 415 16.31 13.81 -8.85
C PRO A 415 16.44 12.69 -7.82
N TRP A 416 17.44 12.77 -6.94
CA TRP A 416 17.60 11.82 -5.83
C TRP A 416 16.40 11.88 -4.86
N THR A 417 16.04 13.08 -4.40
CA THR A 417 14.91 13.27 -3.46
C THR A 417 13.59 12.85 -4.11
N ALA A 418 13.39 13.21 -5.38
CA ALA A 418 12.19 12.86 -6.14
C ALA A 418 12.03 11.34 -6.29
N ASN A 419 13.08 10.64 -6.74
CA ASN A 419 13.05 9.18 -6.89
C ASN A 419 13.00 8.46 -5.53
N TYR A 420 13.65 8.99 -4.50
CA TYR A 420 13.53 8.45 -3.15
C TYR A 420 12.08 8.51 -2.66
N LEU A 421 11.42 9.66 -2.80
CA LEU A 421 10.02 9.81 -2.43
C LEU A 421 9.11 8.89 -3.25
N ALA A 422 9.27 8.84 -4.57
CA ALA A 422 8.50 7.95 -5.44
C ALA A 422 8.67 6.47 -5.06
N LEU A 423 9.89 6.04 -4.75
CA LEU A 423 10.18 4.69 -4.24
C LEU A 423 9.42 4.40 -2.95
N ARG A 424 9.44 5.32 -1.97
CA ARG A 424 8.70 5.17 -0.70
C ARG A 424 7.19 5.21 -0.88
N MET A 425 6.69 5.85 -1.94
CA MET A 425 5.28 5.86 -2.33
C MET A 425 4.83 4.55 -3.02
N GLY A 426 5.77 3.65 -3.33
CA GLY A 426 5.48 2.37 -3.99
C GLY A 426 5.55 2.42 -5.52
N GLU A 427 6.20 3.42 -6.11
CA GLU A 427 6.54 3.37 -7.54
C GLU A 427 7.64 2.32 -7.76
N ARG A 428 7.25 1.19 -8.33
CA ARG A 428 8.10 -0.01 -8.50
C ARG A 428 9.38 0.22 -9.30
N ASP A 429 9.37 1.22 -10.17
CA ASP A 429 10.47 1.53 -11.07
C ASP A 429 11.27 2.78 -10.66
N ALA A 430 10.94 3.39 -9.52
CA ALA A 430 11.69 4.53 -8.99
C ALA A 430 13.09 4.12 -8.54
N PHE A 431 14.09 4.93 -8.88
CA PHE A 431 15.50 4.59 -8.62
C PHE A 431 16.34 5.84 -8.29
N PRO A 432 16.74 6.04 -7.03
CA PRO A 432 17.56 7.18 -6.63
C PRO A 432 19.04 6.96 -7.01
N ALA A 433 19.37 7.05 -8.30
CA ALA A 433 20.68 6.68 -8.86
C ALA A 433 21.89 7.44 -8.25
N ALA A 434 21.68 8.65 -7.73
CA ALA A 434 22.71 9.45 -7.09
C ALA A 434 22.92 9.11 -5.60
N ASP A 435 22.22 8.11 -5.07
CA ASP A 435 22.33 7.70 -3.67
C ASP A 435 23.73 7.12 -3.38
N PRO A 436 24.48 7.68 -2.41
CA PRO A 436 25.83 7.21 -2.12
C PRO A 436 25.89 5.75 -1.68
N GLY A 437 24.91 5.30 -0.87
CA GLY A 437 24.84 3.92 -0.39
C GLY A 437 24.56 2.95 -1.54
N LEU A 438 23.66 3.33 -2.44
CA LEU A 438 23.35 2.55 -3.64
C LEU A 438 24.53 2.45 -4.59
N ARG A 439 25.22 3.58 -4.86
CA ARG A 439 26.43 3.60 -5.71
C ARG A 439 27.55 2.75 -5.11
N GLN A 440 27.73 2.82 -3.80
CA GLN A 440 28.73 2.02 -3.10
C GLN A 440 28.40 0.52 -3.18
N ALA A 441 27.15 0.13 -2.93
CA ALA A 441 26.71 -1.25 -3.06
C ALA A 441 26.86 -1.77 -4.51
N LEU A 442 26.42 -0.98 -5.48
CA LEU A 442 26.60 -1.27 -6.91
C LEU A 442 28.05 -1.55 -7.27
N GLU A 443 28.98 -0.71 -6.82
CA GLU A 443 30.40 -0.84 -7.12
C GLU A 443 31.00 -2.15 -6.56
N ARG A 444 30.46 -2.67 -5.46
CA ARG A 444 30.86 -3.96 -4.87
C ARG A 444 30.22 -5.16 -5.55
N HIS A 445 28.98 -5.03 -6.03
CA HIS A 445 28.19 -6.12 -6.60
C HIS A 445 28.19 -6.17 -8.12
N ARG A 446 28.84 -5.22 -8.81
CA ARG A 446 28.99 -5.24 -10.27
C ARG A 446 29.81 -6.43 -10.74
N SER A 447 29.38 -7.05 -11.82
CA SER A 447 30.08 -8.19 -12.42
C SER A 447 31.30 -7.76 -13.26
N ARG A 448 31.32 -6.51 -13.74
CA ARG A 448 32.39 -5.95 -14.58
C ARG A 448 32.79 -4.55 -14.11
N PRO A 449 34.10 -4.25 -13.94
CA PRO A 449 34.56 -2.94 -13.48
C PRO A 449 34.24 -1.76 -14.41
N ASP A 450 34.07 -2.00 -15.70
CA ASP A 450 33.88 -0.96 -16.71
C ASP A 450 32.40 -0.73 -17.09
N GLU A 451 31.46 -1.46 -16.48
CA GLU A 451 30.04 -1.33 -16.79
C GLU A 451 29.46 -0.05 -16.19
N ALA A 452 28.82 0.78 -17.02
CA ALA A 452 28.19 2.02 -16.56
C ALA A 452 27.04 1.72 -15.59
N LEU A 453 27.09 2.33 -14.39
CA LEU A 453 26.08 2.15 -13.35
C LEU A 453 24.64 2.49 -13.81
N SER A 454 24.51 3.42 -14.76
CA SER A 454 23.22 3.75 -15.37
C SER A 454 22.67 2.62 -16.24
N GLY A 455 23.53 1.90 -16.97
CA GLY A 455 23.13 0.75 -17.80
C GLY A 455 22.73 -0.47 -16.98
N LEU A 456 23.37 -0.69 -15.81
CA LEU A 456 23.00 -1.75 -14.86
C LEU A 456 21.55 -1.63 -14.39
N ALA A 457 21.16 -0.42 -13.97
CA ALA A 457 19.84 -0.18 -13.42
C ALA A 457 18.72 -0.41 -14.45
N GLU A 458 18.96 -0.13 -15.73
CA GLU A 458 17.96 -0.31 -16.79
C GLU A 458 17.56 -1.78 -16.99
N ARG A 459 18.45 -2.74 -16.68
CA ARG A 459 18.16 -4.19 -16.77
C ARG A 459 17.11 -4.65 -15.76
N TRP A 460 16.92 -3.88 -14.68
CA TRP A 460 16.01 -4.25 -13.60
C TRP A 460 14.61 -3.69 -13.77
N ARG A 461 14.33 -2.95 -14.85
CA ARG A 461 12.99 -2.42 -15.11
C ARG A 461 11.98 -3.56 -15.32
N PRO A 462 10.77 -3.48 -14.76
CA PRO A 462 10.18 -2.32 -14.05
C PRO A 462 10.31 -2.40 -12.52
N TRP A 463 11.30 -3.11 -11.98
CA TRP A 463 11.45 -3.48 -10.57
C TRP A 463 12.68 -2.85 -9.89
N ARG A 464 13.14 -1.70 -10.40
CA ARG A 464 14.33 -1.00 -9.88
C ARG A 464 14.23 -0.64 -8.40
N ALA A 465 13.03 -0.37 -7.87
CA ALA A 465 12.83 -0.07 -6.46
C ALA A 465 13.17 -1.28 -5.55
N LEU A 466 12.84 -2.49 -5.98
CA LEU A 466 13.18 -3.71 -5.24
C LEU A 466 14.68 -3.96 -5.29
N ALA A 467 15.30 -3.85 -6.47
CA ALA A 467 16.74 -3.97 -6.63
C ALA A 467 17.52 -2.97 -5.75
N ALA A 468 17.10 -1.70 -5.74
CA ALA A 468 17.68 -0.68 -4.86
C ALA A 468 17.57 -1.04 -3.37
N THR A 469 16.46 -1.64 -2.96
CA THR A 469 16.25 -2.07 -1.57
C THR A 469 17.19 -3.21 -1.17
N HIS A 470 17.37 -4.20 -2.04
CA HIS A 470 18.35 -5.27 -1.81
C HIS A 470 19.78 -4.73 -1.72
N LEU A 471 20.15 -3.80 -2.60
CA LEU A 471 21.48 -3.18 -2.58
C LEU A 471 21.72 -2.37 -1.29
N TRP A 472 20.73 -1.61 -0.81
CA TRP A 472 20.86 -0.88 0.46
C TRP A 472 21.03 -1.78 1.68
N LEU A 473 20.54 -3.02 1.63
CA LEU A 473 20.57 -3.97 2.75
C LEU A 473 21.58 -5.10 2.55
N ALA A 474 22.39 -5.05 1.49
CA ALA A 474 23.38 -6.09 1.16
C ALA A 474 24.45 -6.27 2.25
N ASP A 475 24.87 -5.18 2.90
CA ASP A 475 25.90 -5.22 3.95
C ASP A 475 25.33 -5.53 5.35
N SER A 476 24.01 -5.59 5.49
CA SER A 476 23.39 -5.98 6.76
C SER A 476 23.31 -7.51 6.80
N PRO A 477 23.79 -8.20 7.84
CA PRO A 477 23.64 -9.64 7.94
C PRO A 477 22.14 -10.01 7.93
N PRO A 478 21.71 -11.08 7.23
CA PRO A 478 20.37 -11.59 7.37
C PRO A 478 20.14 -12.02 8.82
N ALA A 479 18.90 -11.87 9.30
CA ALA A 479 18.50 -12.44 10.57
C ALA A 479 18.82 -13.94 10.59
N ALA A 480 19.33 -14.44 11.72
CA ALA A 480 19.55 -15.88 11.87
C ALA A 480 18.21 -16.58 11.64
N ARG A 481 18.14 -17.48 10.65
CA ARG A 481 16.96 -18.32 10.43
C ARG A 481 16.66 -19.03 11.75
N ALA A 482 15.50 -18.76 12.34
CA ALA A 482 14.99 -19.58 13.43
C ALA A 482 14.85 -21.01 12.87
N ALA A 483 15.63 -21.93 13.45
CA ALA A 483 15.68 -23.34 13.06
C ALA A 483 14.40 -24.07 13.42
#